data_AF-A0A4R0Z4D5-F1
#
_entry.id   AF-A0A4R0Z4D5-F1
#
_cell.length_a   1.000
_cell.length_b   1.000
_cell.length_c   1.000
_cell.angle_alpha   90.00
_cell.angle_beta   90.00
_cell.angle_gamma   90.00
#
_symmetry.space_group_name_H-M   'P 1'
#
loop_
_entity.id
_entity.type
_entity.pdbx_description
1 polymer ?
#
loop_
_entity_poly.entity_id
_entity_poly.type
_entity_poly.pdbx_seq_one_letter_code
_entity_poly.pdbx_strand_id
1 'polypeptide(L)' 'MTDNEQGVTFWEICLSLALLLAWVGVVAPFVEAATERVDRLETTVRRYERLQGEVLRDAIEPSGRQEICDKDLCLPTL' A
#
# COMPACT_ATOMS: atom_id res chain seq x y z
N MET A 1 49.44 4.68 -27.49
CA MET A 1 48.11 4.08 -27.25
C MET A 1 48.35 2.63 -26.89
N THR A 2 48.31 2.29 -25.61
CA THR A 2 48.31 0.90 -25.15
C THR A 2 47.52 0.89 -23.85
N ASP A 3 46.23 0.64 -24.05
CA ASP A 3 45.26 -0.05 -23.20
C ASP A 3 45.24 0.21 -21.69
N ASN A 4 44.25 1.02 -21.35
CA ASN A 4 43.71 1.24 -20.02
C ASN A 4 42.72 0.10 -19.67
N GLU A 5 43.20 -1.15 -19.59
CA GLU A 5 42.39 -2.26 -19.09
C GLU A 5 42.41 -2.26 -17.54
N GLN A 6 41.69 -1.31 -16.94
CA GLN A 6 41.33 -1.40 -15.53
C GLN A 6 40.22 -2.45 -15.39
N GLY A 7 40.64 -3.72 -15.25
CA GLY A 7 39.73 -4.81 -14.93
C GLY A 7 39.12 -4.60 -13.54
N VAL A 8 37.79 -4.72 -13.45
CA VAL A 8 37.08 -4.67 -12.17
C VAL A 8 37.62 -5.78 -11.27
N THR A 9 38.13 -5.42 -10.10
CA THR A 9 38.69 -6.39 -9.17
C THR A 9 37.58 -7.13 -8.43
N PHE A 10 37.81 -8.39 -8.06
CA PHE A 10 36.87 -9.18 -7.25
C PHE A 10 36.47 -8.45 -5.97
N TRP A 11 37.39 -7.70 -5.37
CA TRP A 11 37.15 -6.89 -4.19
C TRP A 11 36.14 -5.76 -4.42
N GLU A 12 36.22 -5.07 -5.56
CA GLU A 12 35.24 -4.04 -5.95
C GLU A 12 33.84 -4.63 -6.16
N ILE A 13 33.76 -5.84 -6.71
CA ILE A 13 32.50 -6.58 -6.85
C ILE A 13 31.94 -6.94 -5.46
N CYS A 14 32.77 -7.45 -4.56
CA CYS A 14 32.34 -7.78 -3.20
C CYS A 14 31.87 -6.55 -2.42
N LEU A 15 32.59 -5.43 -2.53
CA LEU A 15 32.22 -4.17 -1.86
C LEU A 15 30.94 -3.57 -2.42
N SER A 16 30.78 -3.54 -3.75
CA SER A 16 29.55 -3.04 -4.37
C SER A 16 28.35 -3.93 -4.03
N LEU A 17 28.51 -5.25 -4.02
CA LEU A 17 27.46 -6.17 -3.61
C LEU A 17 27.10 -5.99 -2.13
N ALA A 18 28.10 -5.86 -1.24
CA ALA A 18 27.86 -5.61 0.18
C ALA A 18 27.11 -4.29 0.41
N LEU A 19 27.47 -3.24 -0.33
CA LEU A 19 26.78 -1.96 -0.30
C LEU A 19 25.32 -2.09 -0.75
N LEU A 20 25.05 -2.79 -1.85
CA LEU A 20 23.70 -3.02 -2.34
C LEU A 20 22.86 -3.81 -1.32
N LEU A 21 23.40 -4.87 -0.74
CA LEU A 21 22.71 -5.67 0.27
C LEU A 21 22.43 -4.87 1.54
N ALA A 22 23.35 -4.01 1.96
CA ALA A 22 23.13 -3.10 3.08
C ALA A 22 21.95 -2.15 2.80
N TRP A 23 21.88 -1.58 1.59
CA TRP A 23 20.76 -0.74 1.19
C TRP A 23 19.43 -1.49 1.13
N VAL A 24 19.41 -2.74 0.67
CA VAL A 24 18.21 -3.59 0.71
C VAL A 24 17.70 -3.76 2.15
N GLY A 25 18.61 -4.02 3.11
CA GLY A 25 18.26 -4.12 4.52
C GLY A 25 17.69 -2.82 5.11
N VAL A 26 18.08 -1.66 4.58
CA VAL A 26 17.52 -0.36 4.97
C VAL A 26 16.15 -0.13 4.33
N VAL A 27 15.97 -0.45 3.05
CA VAL A 27 14.75 -0.12 2.28
C VAL A 27 13.60 -1.10 2.55
N ALA A 28 13.89 -2.39 2.70
CA ALA A 28 12.89 -3.43 2.95
C ALA A 28 11.89 -3.09 4.07
N PRO A 29 12.30 -2.67 5.28
CA PRO A 29 11.33 -2.35 6.34
C PRO A 29 10.42 -1.16 6.01
N PHE A 30 10.89 -0.18 5.22
CA PHE A 30 10.03 0.93 4.77
C PHE A 30 8.98 0.47 3.78
N VAL A 31 9.35 -0.43 2.87
CA VAL A 31 8.40 -1.02 1.90
C VAL A 31 7.36 -1.84 2.64
N GLU A 32 7.77 -2.72 3.55
CA GLU A 32 6.85 -3.56 4.33
C GLU A 32 5.87 -2.71 5.15
N ALA A 33 6.36 -1.68 5.85
CA ALA A 33 5.52 -0.77 6.62
C ALA A 33 4.57 0.05 5.72
N ALA A 34 5.01 0.44 4.51
CA ALA A 34 4.16 1.14 3.56
C ALA A 34 3.07 0.22 3.01
N THR A 35 3.40 -1.03 2.66
CA THR A 35 2.43 -2.01 2.17
C THR A 35 1.36 -2.32 3.21
N GLU A 36 1.74 -2.49 4.48
CA GLU A 36 0.77 -2.75 5.56
C GLU A 36 -0.23 -1.59 5.71
N ARG A 37 0.24 -0.34 5.58
CA ARG A 37 -0.63 0.83 5.62
C ARG A 37 -1.57 0.89 4.43
N VAL A 38 -1.08 0.57 3.24
CA VAL A 38 -1.88 0.56 2.00
C VAL A 38 -2.98 -0.50 2.08
N ASP A 39 -2.67 -1.72 2.53
CA ASP A 39 -3.65 -2.79 2.68
C ASP A 39 -4.76 -2.42 3.69
N ARG A 40 -4.38 -1.76 4.79
CA ARG A 40 -5.35 -1.25 5.76
C ARG A 40 -6.22 -0.13 5.19
N LEU A 41 -5.65 0.72 4.33
CA LEU A 41 -6.39 1.78 3.66
C LEU A 41 -7.38 1.17 2.65
N GLU A 42 -6.93 0.21 1.84
CA GLU A 42 -7.74 -0.47 0.84
C GLU A 42 -8.95 -1.16 1.47
N THR A 43 -8.74 -1.90 2.56
CA THR A 43 -9.83 -2.55 3.30
C THR A 43 -10.85 -1.54 3.83
N THR A 44 -10.38 -0.38 4.29
CA THR A 44 -11.26 0.71 4.76
C THR A 44 -12.04 1.33 3.59
N VAL A 45 -11.39 1.59 2.45
CA VAL A 45 -12.03 2.17 1.27
C VAL A 45 -13.11 1.24 0.71
N ARG A 46 -12.81 -0.05 0.52
CA ARG A 46 -13.79 -1.04 0.03
C ARG A 46 -15.03 -1.11 0.93
N ARG A 47 -14.83 -0.93 2.24
CA ARG A 47 -15.92 -0.91 3.22
C ARG A 47 -16.81 0.33 3.04
N TYR A 48 -16.21 1.49 2.86
CA TYR A 48 -16.93 2.73 2.56
C TYR A 48 -17.70 2.65 1.23
N GLU A 49 -17.09 2.11 0.18
CA GLU A 49 -17.75 1.94 -1.12
C GLU A 49 -18.99 1.06 -1.02
N ARG A 50 -18.90 -0.03 -0.26
CA ARG A 50 -20.06 -0.90 0.00
C ARG A 50 -21.17 -0.16 0.74
N LEU A 51 -20.84 0.56 1.82
CA LEU A 51 -21.80 1.35 2.58
C LEU A 51 -22.47 2.43 1.72
N GLN A 52 -21.70 3.14 0.89
CA GLN A 52 -22.25 4.13 -0.03
C GLN A 52 -23.19 3.49 -1.06
N GLY A 53 -22.86 2.31 -1.57
CA GLY A 53 -23.75 1.55 -2.45
C GLY A 53 -25.06 1.16 -1.78
N GLU A 54 -25.02 0.80 -0.49
CA GLU A 54 -26.23 0.52 0.30
C GLU A 54 -27.07 1.79 0.52
N VAL A 55 -26.44 2.93 0.81
CA VAL A 55 -27.14 4.24 0.93
C VAL A 55 -27.80 4.64 -0.39
N LEU A 56 -27.09 4.49 -1.51
CA LEU A 56 -27.64 4.76 -2.84
C LEU A 56 -28.82 3.85 -3.18
N ARG A 57 -28.75 2.57 -2.77
CA ARG A 57 -29.86 1.63 -2.96
C ARG A 57 -31.07 2.00 -2.12
N ASP A 58 -30.85 2.42 -0.88
CA ASP A 58 -31.92 2.89 0.00
C ASP A 58 -32.55 4.20 -0.53
N ALA A 59 -31.75 5.10 -1.13
CA ALA A 59 -32.29 6.30 -1.78
C ALA A 59 -33.19 5.97 -3.00
N ILE A 60 -32.96 4.84 -3.67
CA ILE A 60 -33.81 4.37 -4.78
C ILE A 60 -35.09 3.69 -4.27
N GLU A 61 -34.97 2.88 -3.21
CA GLU A 61 -36.08 2.15 -2.60
C GLU A 61 -36.08 2.40 -1.09
N PRO A 62 -36.74 3.48 -0.63
CA PRO A 62 -36.60 3.97 0.74
C PRO A 62 -37.16 2.97 1.75
N SER A 63 -36.27 2.38 2.54
CA SER A 63 -36.63 1.45 3.62
C SER A 63 -37.13 2.16 4.89
N GLY A 64 -37.03 3.49 4.94
CA GLY A 64 -37.38 4.30 6.11
C GLY A 64 -36.33 4.29 7.23
N ARG A 65 -35.15 3.73 6.97
CA ARG A 65 -33.99 3.80 7.87
C ARG A 65 -33.37 5.19 7.80
N GLN A 66 -32.81 5.66 8.91
CA GLN A 66 -32.12 6.97 9.01
C GLN A 66 -30.61 6.86 8.76
N GLU A 67 -30.04 5.67 8.94
CA GLU A 67 -28.63 5.41 8.77
C GLU A 67 -28.38 3.95 8.39
N ILE A 68 -27.28 3.72 7.67
CA ILE A 68 -26.77 2.40 7.32
C ILE A 68 -25.40 2.25 7.96
N CYS A 69 -25.25 1.22 8.78
CA CYS A 69 -24.06 1.00 9.58
C CYS A 69 -23.37 -0.32 9.22
N ASP A 70 -22.04 -0.30 9.24
CA ASP A 70 -21.18 -1.48 9.25
C ASP A 70 -20.19 -1.35 10.42
N LYS A 71 -20.35 -2.23 11.44
CA LYS A 71 -19.74 -2.11 12.78
C LYS A 71 -19.87 -0.69 13.35
N ASP A 72 -18.76 -0.01 13.59
CA ASP A 72 -18.72 1.32 14.21
C ASP A 72 -18.87 2.47 13.20
N LEU A 73 -19.01 2.16 11.90
CA LEU A 73 -19.11 3.16 10.84
C LEU A 73 -20.53 3.24 10.30
N CYS A 74 -21.16 4.40 10.45
CA CYS A 74 -22.52 4.67 9.96
C CYS A 74 -22.50 5.79 8.92
N LEU A 75 -23.27 5.62 7.85
CA LEU A 75 -23.57 6.67 6.87
C LEU A 75 -25.05 7.03 6.95
N PRO A 76 -25.39 8.34 6.94
CA PRO A 76 -26.78 8.77 6.88
C PRO A 76 -27.41 8.38 5.54
N THR A 77 -28.68 8.01 5.57
CA THR A 77 -29.50 7.82 4.37
C THR A 77 -30.01 9.19 3.87
N LEU A 78 -30.31 9.28 2.56
CA LEU A 78 -30.73 10.52 1.88
C LEU A 78 -32.24 10.74 1.93
#